data_AF-A0A2Z2IWY6-F1
#
_entry.id   AF-A0A2Z2IWY6-F1
#
_cell.length_a   1.000
_cell.length_b   1.000
_cell.length_c   1.000
_cell.angle_alpha   90.00
_cell.angle_beta   90.00
_cell.angle_gamma   90.00
#
_symmetry.space_group_name_H-M   'P 1'
#
loop_
_entity.id
_entity.type
_entity.pdbx_description
1 polymer ?
#
loop_
_entity_poly.entity_id
_entity_poly.type
_entity_poly.pdbx_seq_one_letter_code
_entity_poly.pdbx_strand_id
1 'polypeptide(L)'
;MQHVKVKVMPLTFVSLTRANMPAIREILVPLLRDGIFLLTSTLLLETSFPGARDFYATAWRYAYSDCELFFALASCGELLITVDDAVLVCVDSSHPWTSYEEVFDSIASGRILVVEDADALRDVVKRH
;
A
#
# COMPACT_ATOMS: atom_id res chain seq x y z
N MET A 1 2.53 25.15 14.52
CA MET A 1 2.82 23.73 14.26
C MET A 1 1.50 23.03 14.03
N GLN A 2 1.25 22.52 12.82
CA GLN A 2 0.08 21.67 12.56
C GLN A 2 0.32 20.29 13.19
N HIS A 3 -0.62 19.80 13.98
CA HIS A 3 -0.57 18.44 14.50
C HIS A 3 -0.81 17.47 13.34
N VAL A 4 0.25 16.82 12.86
CA VAL A 4 0.11 15.73 11.88
C VAL A 4 -0.52 14.54 12.59
N LYS A 5 -1.69 14.11 12.12
CA LYS A 5 -2.37 12.93 12.67
C LYS A 5 -1.66 11.68 12.16
N VAL A 6 -0.93 11.02 13.06
CA VAL A 6 -0.18 9.79 12.80
C VAL A 6 -1.01 8.59 13.27
N LYS A 7 -1.04 7.53 12.48
CA LYS A 7 -1.73 6.28 12.77
C LYS A 7 -0.72 5.17 13.07
N VAL A 8 -1.14 4.24 13.94
CA VAL A 8 -0.33 3.12 14.46
C VAL A 8 -0.87 1.75 14.04
N MET A 9 -1.94 1.72 13.25
CA MET A 9 -2.48 0.46 12.74
C MET A 9 -1.73 0.06 11.46
N PRO A 10 -1.11 -1.12 11.41
CA PRO A 10 -0.30 -1.52 10.27
C PRO A 10 -1.12 -1.60 8.98
N LEU A 11 -0.54 -1.10 7.89
CA LEU A 11 -0.98 -1.41 6.52
C LEU A 11 0.04 -2.33 5.89
N THR A 12 -0.39 -3.50 5.45
CA THR A 12 0.51 -4.48 4.82
C THR A 12 0.22 -4.57 3.33
N PHE A 13 1.27 -4.51 2.54
CA PHE A 13 1.26 -4.53 1.08
C PHE A 13 1.78 -5.88 0.60
N VAL A 14 0.99 -6.58 -0.22
CA VAL A 14 1.34 -7.89 -0.77
C VAL A 14 0.92 -7.98 -2.22
N SER A 15 1.74 -8.61 -3.05
CA SER A 15 1.35 -8.97 -4.42
C SER A 15 0.29 -10.06 -4.41
N LEU A 16 -0.65 -10.00 -5.37
CA LEU A 16 -1.59 -11.09 -5.59
C LEU A 16 -0.89 -12.30 -6.23
N THR A 17 -0.21 -12.04 -7.36
CA THR A 17 0.57 -13.06 -8.09
C THR A 17 2.05 -12.70 -8.12
N ARG A 18 2.36 -11.46 -8.51
CA ARG A 18 3.72 -10.93 -8.58
C ARG A 18 3.66 -9.41 -8.61
N ALA A 19 4.53 -8.74 -7.86
CA ALA A 19 4.58 -7.29 -7.86
C ALA A 19 5.23 -6.73 -9.14
N ASN A 20 4.78 -5.56 -9.56
CA ASN A 20 5.45 -4.74 -10.57
C ASN A 20 6.68 -4.05 -9.95
N MET A 21 7.76 -4.81 -9.82
CA MET A 21 9.01 -4.36 -9.20
C MET A 21 9.65 -3.11 -9.84
N PRO A 22 9.61 -2.92 -11.18
CA PRO A 22 10.05 -1.67 -11.81
C PRO A 22 9.30 -0.44 -11.28
N ALA A 23 7.96 -0.47 -11.25
CA ALA A 23 7.15 0.65 -10.75
C ALA A 23 7.41 0.91 -9.26
N ILE A 24 7.49 -0.14 -8.44
CA ILE A 24 7.80 -0.03 -7.01
C ILE A 24 9.15 0.62 -6.78
N ARG A 25 10.16 0.28 -7.59
CA ARG A 25 11.50 0.87 -7.49
C ARG A 25 11.44 2.38 -7.72
N GLU A 26 10.75 2.83 -8.76
CA GLU A 26 10.63 4.26 -9.07
C GLU A 26 9.99 5.04 -7.91
N ILE A 27 8.99 4.44 -7.27
CA ILE A 27 8.27 5.04 -6.14
C ILE A 27 9.11 5.08 -4.86
N LEU A 28 9.86 4.02 -4.56
CA LEU A 28 10.55 3.86 -3.26
C LEU A 28 12.00 4.36 -3.24
N VAL A 29 12.68 4.45 -4.39
CA VAL A 29 14.06 4.96 -4.50
C VAL A 29 14.28 6.33 -3.84
N PRO A 30 13.35 7.30 -3.90
CA PRO A 30 13.52 8.60 -3.26
C PRO A 30 13.50 8.57 -1.72
N LEU A 31 13.05 7.49 -1.09
CA LEU A 31 12.90 7.42 0.37
C LEU A 31 14.22 7.12 1.07
N LEU A 32 14.41 7.73 2.24
CA LEU A 32 15.57 7.44 3.09
C LEU A 32 15.49 6.00 3.58
N ARG A 33 16.62 5.29 3.55
CA ARG A 33 16.70 3.91 4.00
C ARG A 33 17.49 3.76 5.28
N ASP A 34 16.97 2.95 6.20
CA ASP A 34 17.66 2.47 7.40
C ASP A 34 17.41 0.97 7.58
N GLY A 35 18.39 0.15 7.22
CA GLY A 35 18.27 -1.32 7.25
C GLY A 35 17.12 -1.84 6.37
N ILE A 36 16.10 -2.44 7.01
CA ILE A 36 14.89 -2.95 6.36
C ILE A 36 13.78 -1.89 6.26
N PHE A 37 14.00 -0.69 6.80
CA PHE A 37 13.01 0.38 6.82
C PHE A 37 13.28 1.44 5.75
N LEU A 38 12.19 1.93 5.16
CA LEU A 38 12.13 3.20 4.44
C LEU A 38 11.42 4.24 5.31
N LEU A 39 11.95 5.46 5.32
CA LEU A 39 11.62 6.48 6.31
C LEU A 39 11.28 7.82 5.67
N THR A 40 10.30 8.50 6.28
CA THR A 40 10.09 9.95 6.18
C THR A 40 9.87 10.52 7.58
N SER A 41 9.53 11.81 7.69
CA SER A 41 9.13 12.40 8.99
C SER A 41 7.91 11.69 9.59
N THR A 42 7.00 11.18 8.76
CA THR A 42 5.74 10.54 9.16
C THR A 42 5.74 9.03 8.96
N LEU A 43 6.53 8.52 8.02
CA LEU A 43 6.51 7.12 7.58
C LEU A 43 7.59 6.27 8.25
N LEU A 44 7.19 5.05 8.66
CA LEU A 44 8.06 3.92 8.96
C LEU A 44 7.55 2.70 8.18
N LEU A 45 8.22 2.38 7.06
CA LEU A 45 7.84 1.30 6.15
C LEU A 45 8.87 0.19 6.17
N GLU A 46 8.56 -0.95 6.77
CA GLU A 46 9.36 -2.16 6.65
C GLU A 46 9.16 -2.77 5.26
N THR A 47 10.22 -3.19 4.57
CA THR A 47 10.09 -3.73 3.20
C THR A 47 11.18 -4.71 2.78
N SER A 48 10.80 -5.64 1.90
CA SER A 48 11.69 -6.56 1.18
C SER A 48 12.55 -5.91 0.10
N PHE A 49 12.15 -4.75 -0.41
CA PHE A 49 12.91 -3.97 -1.38
C PHE A 49 14.25 -3.53 -0.78
N PRO A 50 15.36 -3.44 -1.54
CA PRO A 50 15.51 -3.85 -2.94
C PRO A 50 15.96 -5.31 -3.12
N GLY A 51 16.12 -6.07 -2.03
CA GLY A 51 16.83 -7.36 -2.06
C GLY A 51 16.01 -8.57 -2.49
N ALA A 52 14.68 -8.46 -2.50
CA ALA A 52 13.79 -9.57 -2.80
C ALA A 52 13.36 -9.66 -4.27
N ARG A 53 13.01 -10.87 -4.70
CA ARG A 53 12.45 -11.14 -6.04
C ARG A 53 11.02 -10.62 -6.20
N ASP A 54 10.31 -10.53 -5.07
CA ASP A 54 8.95 -10.02 -4.99
C ASP A 54 8.81 -9.05 -3.81
N PHE A 55 7.71 -8.32 -3.76
CA PHE A 55 7.51 -7.24 -2.82
C PHE A 55 6.62 -7.64 -1.64
N TYR A 56 7.08 -7.31 -0.44
CA TYR A 56 6.19 -7.09 0.70
C TYR A 56 6.61 -5.79 1.39
N ALA A 57 5.64 -5.15 2.03
CA ALA A 57 5.93 -4.07 2.96
C ALA A 57 4.88 -3.97 4.06
N THR A 58 5.27 -3.42 5.21
CA THR A 58 4.33 -3.06 6.28
C THR A 58 4.62 -1.64 6.75
N ALA A 59 3.63 -0.76 6.64
CA ALA A 59 3.68 0.59 7.17
C ALA A 59 3.26 0.56 8.64
N TRP A 60 4.23 0.59 9.54
CA TRP A 60 4.03 0.56 11.00
C TRP A 60 3.60 1.92 11.57
N ARG A 61 3.97 3.00 10.88
CA ARG A 61 3.66 4.38 11.24
C ARG A 61 3.51 5.21 9.97
N TYR A 62 2.47 6.02 9.89
CA TYR A 62 2.22 6.91 8.76
C TYR A 62 1.23 8.02 9.14
N ALA A 63 1.23 9.09 8.35
CA ALA A 63 0.20 10.12 8.34
C ALA A 63 -0.78 9.90 7.19
N TYR A 64 -1.96 10.53 7.25
CA TYR A 64 -2.94 10.46 6.16
C TYR A 64 -2.46 11.08 4.84
N SER A 65 -1.44 11.94 4.87
CA SER A 65 -0.76 12.44 3.68
C SER A 65 0.02 11.34 2.96
N ASP A 66 0.49 10.31 3.69
CA ASP A 66 1.22 9.18 3.09
C ASP A 66 0.30 8.26 2.27
N CYS A 67 -1.03 8.43 2.32
CA CYS A 67 -1.98 7.69 1.49
C CYS A 67 -1.76 7.93 -0.02
N GLU A 68 -1.19 9.07 -0.43
CA GLU A 68 -0.82 9.29 -1.84
C GLU A 68 0.27 8.34 -2.28
N LEU A 69 1.32 8.18 -1.45
CA LEU A 69 2.38 7.20 -1.66
C LEU A 69 1.82 5.77 -1.65
N PHE A 70 0.93 5.45 -0.72
CA PHE A 70 0.37 4.11 -0.60
C PHE A 70 -0.54 3.74 -1.76
N PHE A 71 -1.35 4.68 -2.23
CA PHE A 71 -2.18 4.47 -3.41
C PHE A 71 -1.31 4.20 -4.62
N ALA A 72 -0.33 5.06 -4.91
CA ALA A 72 0.60 4.86 -6.02
C ALA A 72 1.37 3.54 -5.90
N LEU A 73 1.86 3.21 -4.70
CA LEU A 73 2.58 1.96 -4.45
C LEU A 73 1.70 0.74 -4.74
N ALA A 74 0.43 0.77 -4.32
CA ALA A 74 -0.49 -0.34 -4.51
C ALA A 74 -1.00 -0.45 -5.95
N SER A 75 -1.41 0.66 -6.57
CA SER A 75 -1.95 0.65 -7.92
C SER A 75 -0.88 0.39 -8.98
N CYS A 76 0.27 1.06 -8.91
CA CYS A 76 1.35 0.87 -9.88
C CYS A 76 2.19 -0.38 -9.56
N GLY A 77 2.28 -0.76 -8.29
CA GLY A 77 3.02 -1.95 -7.85
C GLY A 77 2.25 -3.25 -7.96
N GLU A 78 0.95 -3.19 -8.31
CA GLU A 78 0.04 -4.34 -8.42
C GLU A 78 -0.07 -5.09 -7.08
N LEU A 79 -0.30 -4.32 -6.01
CA LEU A 79 -0.33 -4.79 -4.63
C LEU A 79 -1.71 -4.63 -4.03
N LEU A 80 -2.11 -5.63 -3.25
CA LEU A 80 -3.20 -5.53 -2.31
C LEU A 80 -2.70 -4.82 -1.04
N ILE A 81 -3.56 -3.99 -0.45
CA ILE A 81 -3.36 -3.47 0.91
C ILE A 81 -4.25 -4.25 1.85
N THR A 82 -3.72 -4.72 2.96
CA THR A 82 -4.49 -5.38 4.02
C THR A 82 -4.52 -4.52 5.27
N VAL A 83 -5.70 -4.42 5.87
CA VAL A 83 -5.99 -3.54 7.00
C VAL A 83 -7.14 -4.14 7.81
N ASP A 84 -6.89 -4.56 9.06
CA ASP A 84 -7.82 -5.37 9.87
C ASP A 84 -8.38 -6.60 9.11
N ASP A 85 -9.69 -6.60 8.86
CA ASP A 85 -10.47 -7.63 8.15
C ASP A 85 -10.72 -7.25 6.68
N ALA A 86 -10.12 -6.16 6.20
CA ALA A 86 -10.34 -5.63 4.86
C ALA A 86 -9.11 -5.81 3.96
N VAL A 87 -9.41 -6.10 2.70
CA VAL A 87 -8.45 -6.09 1.60
C VAL A 87 -8.84 -4.96 0.66
N LEU A 88 -7.91 -4.03 0.44
CA LEU A 88 -8.10 -2.88 -0.42
C LEU A 88 -7.42 -3.14 -1.76
N VAL A 89 -8.17 -2.92 -2.83
CA VAL A 89 -7.68 -3.04 -4.21
C VAL A 89 -7.61 -1.63 -4.77
N CYS A 90 -6.41 -1.06 -4.78
CA CYS A 90 -6.17 0.24 -5.38
C CYS A 90 -6.08 0.07 -6.90
N VAL A 91 -7.07 0.59 -7.63
CA VAL A 91 -7.13 0.52 -9.08
C VAL A 91 -7.03 1.92 -9.66
N ASP A 92 -6.13 2.10 -10.62
CA ASP A 92 -6.21 3.23 -11.52
C ASP A 92 -7.26 2.89 -12.58
N SER A 93 -8.36 3.66 -12.61
CA SER A 93 -9.48 3.43 -13.54
C SER A 93 -9.05 3.51 -15.02
N SER A 94 -7.93 4.16 -15.32
CA SER A 94 -7.37 4.20 -16.66
C SER A 94 -6.59 2.92 -17.02
N HIS A 95 -6.03 2.21 -16.03
CA HIS A 95 -5.18 1.03 -16.21
C HIS A 95 -5.35 0.04 -15.04
N PRO A 96 -6.46 -0.70 -14.99
CA PRO A 96 -6.66 -1.72 -13.94
C PRO A 96 -5.66 -2.87 -14.12
N TRP A 97 -4.94 -3.22 -13.06
CA TRP A 97 -3.95 -4.31 -13.06
C TRP A 97 -4.54 -5.68 -12.70
N THR A 98 -5.78 -5.71 -12.20
CA THR A 98 -6.51 -6.94 -11.86
C THR A 98 -8.02 -6.75 -12.09
N SER A 99 -8.76 -7.86 -12.13
CA SER A 99 -10.22 -7.85 -12.18
C SER A 99 -10.82 -8.11 -10.79
N TYR A 100 -12.05 -7.67 -10.57
CA TYR A 100 -12.76 -7.95 -9.32
C TYR A 100 -12.90 -9.46 -9.06
N GLU A 101 -13.16 -10.26 -10.10
CA GLU A 101 -13.30 -11.72 -10.00
C GLU A 101 -12.00 -12.38 -9.53
N GLU A 102 -10.86 -12.00 -10.11
CA GLU A 102 -9.54 -12.55 -9.74
C GLU A 102 -9.21 -12.28 -8.26
N VAL A 103 -9.49 -11.07 -7.79
CA VAL A 103 -9.29 -10.72 -6.39
C VAL A 103 -10.25 -11.50 -5.48
N PHE A 104 -11.52 -11.59 -5.85
CA PHE A 104 -12.54 -12.28 -5.07
C PHE A 104 -12.22 -13.78 -4.91
N ASP A 105 -11.81 -14.44 -6.00
CA ASP A 105 -11.47 -15.87 -5.99
C ASP A 105 -10.20 -16.17 -5.19
N SER A 106 -9.31 -15.18 -5.02
CA SER A 106 -8.04 -15.34 -4.34
C SER A 106 -8.09 -15.03 -2.84
N ILE A 107 -9.16 -14.37 -2.37
CA ILE A 107 -9.29 -13.97 -0.96
C ILE A 107 -10.21 -14.95 -0.22
N ALA A 108 -9.62 -15.70 0.71
CA ALA A 108 -10.35 -16.71 1.48
C ALA A 108 -11.45 -16.12 2.38
N SER A 109 -11.22 -14.92 2.95
CA SER A 109 -12.18 -14.21 3.81
C SER A 109 -11.78 -12.75 3.96
N GLY A 110 -12.77 -11.87 4.15
CA GLY A 110 -12.55 -10.45 4.42
C GLY A 110 -13.44 -9.55 3.57
N ARG A 111 -13.48 -8.26 3.91
CA ARG A 111 -14.19 -7.26 3.11
C ARG A 111 -13.28 -6.75 2.01
N ILE A 112 -13.68 -6.92 0.75
CA ILE A 112 -12.95 -6.41 -0.40
C ILE A 112 -13.48 -5.00 -0.71
N LEU A 113 -12.57 -4.02 -0.71
CA LEU A 113 -12.89 -2.63 -1.03
C LEU A 113 -12.08 -2.20 -2.24
N VAL A 114 -12.75 -1.81 -3.32
CA VAL A 114 -12.11 -1.18 -4.47
C VAL A 114 -11.89 0.29 -4.16
N VAL A 115 -10.68 0.78 -4.38
CA VAL A 115 -10.23 2.12 -4.06
C VAL A 115 -9.71 2.77 -5.33
N GLU A 116 -10.34 3.86 -5.76
CA GLU A 116 -10.08 4.47 -7.08
C GLU A 116 -9.09 5.64 -7.03
N ASP A 117 -8.83 6.20 -5.84
CA ASP A 117 -7.86 7.26 -5.64
C ASP A 117 -7.32 7.31 -4.19
N ALA A 118 -6.35 8.19 -3.96
CA ALA A 118 -5.71 8.37 -2.67
C ALA A 118 -6.63 8.96 -1.58
N ASP A 119 -7.66 9.72 -1.96
CA ASP A 119 -8.62 10.30 -1.01
C ASP A 119 -9.60 9.23 -0.51
N ALA A 120 -10.08 8.36 -1.40
CA ALA A 120 -10.83 7.17 -1.06
C ALA A 120 -10.01 6.24 -0.16
N LEU A 121 -8.72 6.02 -0.47
CA LEU A 121 -7.82 5.22 0.38
C LEU A 121 -7.75 5.83 1.79
N ARG A 122 -7.53 7.15 1.85
CA ARG A 122 -7.43 7.89 3.10
C ARG A 122 -8.71 7.77 3.93
N ASP A 123 -9.88 7.83 3.30
CA ASP A 123 -11.17 7.73 3.98
C ASP A 123 -11.48 6.32 4.47
N VAL A 124 -11.07 5.28 3.74
CA VAL A 124 -11.12 3.90 4.21
C VAL A 124 -10.20 3.73 5.41
N VAL A 125 -8.94 4.16 5.29
CA VAL A 125 -7.93 4.05 6.36
C VAL A 125 -8.33 4.84 7.62
N LYS A 126 -9.12 5.91 7.53
CA LYS A 126 -9.64 6.64 8.71
C LYS A 126 -10.71 5.86 9.51
N ARG A 127 -11.42 4.93 8.85
CA ARG A 127 -12.54 4.17 9.44
C ARG A 127 -12.09 2.89 10.12
N HIS A 128 -10.94 2.41 9.70
CA HIS A 128 -10.10 1.48 10.45
C HIS A 128 -9.26 2.25 11.46
#